data_AF-A0A397VZH2-F1
#
_entry.id   AF-A0A397VZH2-F1
#
_cell.length_a   1.000
_cell.length_b   1.000
_cell.length_c   1.000
_cell.angle_alpha   90.00
_cell.angle_beta   90.00
_cell.angle_gamma   90.00
#
_symmetry.space_group_name_H-M   'P 1'
#
loop_
_entity.id
_entity.type
_entity.pdbx_description
1 polymer ?
#
loop_
_entity_poly.entity_id
_entity_poly.type
_entity_poly.pdbx_seq_one_letter_code
_entity_poly.pdbx_strand_id
1 'polypeptide(L)'
;MCAVLTRMNCSLPYPLASDVSMEDYNIFIENKEISGYKFEYSNGTVYIVDMCTNEHEAIVTLMYRFFSAHSPISSNAPIQLRGQPLHGSPAGGSARIAPDFAVFPHQTYVPNPPVPHPGPPPSDIRGNPYARIICEIAMAQTSSNLKAKCKLWMRQSYVRSVLGIKLYNIKNTRNNPQGERDRAMKAILWRQGVPKQKWKFGTVNKDGSPTGPTGCNGPNDPNYVITIPVSDVFYDPAVPAIGYTPLPPPPATLMNAVFIIDLYEIQQMVLLSQAK
;
A
#
# COMPACT_ATOMS: atom_id res chain seq x y z
N MET A 1 10.94 -4.01 28.15
CA MET A 1 10.07 -3.89 26.97
C MET A 1 9.84 -5.29 26.40
N CYS A 2 8.57 -5.70 26.29
CA CYS A 2 8.16 -7.10 26.13
C CYS A 2 8.71 -7.80 24.88
N ALA A 3 9.65 -8.72 25.10
CA ALA A 3 9.95 -9.86 24.23
C ALA A 3 8.83 -10.94 24.22
N VAL A 4 7.60 -10.58 24.61
CA VAL A 4 6.50 -11.50 24.92
C VAL A 4 5.60 -11.78 23.71
N LEU A 5 5.63 -10.95 22.66
CA LEU A 5 4.74 -11.09 21.50
C LEU A 5 5.25 -12.04 20.40
N THR A 6 6.48 -12.55 20.47
CA THR A 6 6.96 -13.57 19.52
C THR A 6 6.42 -14.98 19.80
N ARG A 7 5.67 -15.17 20.90
CA ARG A 7 5.10 -16.48 21.30
C ARG A 7 3.58 -16.50 21.56
N MET A 8 2.86 -15.37 21.43
CA MET A 8 1.40 -15.40 21.55
C MET A 8 0.76 -15.71 20.19
N ASN A 9 -0.10 -16.74 20.14
CA ASN A 9 -1.03 -17.03 19.05
C ASN A 9 -2.12 -15.94 18.93
N CYS A 10 -1.74 -14.67 18.89
CA CYS A 10 -2.68 -13.56 18.69
C CYS A 10 -2.94 -13.42 17.19
N SER A 11 -4.20 -13.62 16.78
CA SER A 11 -4.65 -13.26 15.44
C SER A 11 -4.78 -11.74 15.33
N LEU A 12 -4.26 -11.16 14.24
CA LEU A 12 -4.46 -9.74 13.95
C LEU A 12 -5.78 -9.52 13.19
N PRO A 13 -6.54 -8.46 13.50
CA PRO A 13 -6.21 -7.37 14.43
C PRO A 13 -6.35 -7.76 15.91
N TYR A 14 -5.40 -7.32 16.74
CA TYR A 14 -5.37 -7.56 18.18
C TYR A 14 -5.74 -6.27 18.95
N PRO A 15 -6.78 -6.28 19.81
CA PRO A 15 -7.16 -5.10 20.58
C PRO A 15 -6.08 -4.80 21.62
N LEU A 16 -5.52 -3.59 21.57
CA LEU A 16 -4.46 -3.12 22.45
C LEU A 16 -5.00 -2.32 23.64
N ALA A 17 -5.96 -1.43 23.37
CA ALA A 17 -6.56 -0.54 24.35
C ALA A 17 -7.99 -0.21 23.95
N SER A 18 -8.89 -0.09 24.93
CA SER A 18 -10.28 0.38 24.78
C SER A 18 -10.47 1.74 25.44
N ASP A 19 -11.61 2.38 25.17
CA ASP A 19 -11.99 3.67 25.75
C ASP A 19 -10.98 4.80 25.49
N VAL A 20 -10.22 4.66 24.40
CA VAL A 20 -9.24 5.66 23.95
C VAL A 20 -9.97 6.73 23.16
N SER A 21 -9.76 8.00 23.52
CA SER A 21 -10.30 9.09 22.71
C SER A 21 -9.60 9.16 21.36
N MET A 22 -10.30 9.65 20.35
CA MET A 22 -9.72 9.85 19.02
C MET A 22 -8.55 10.84 19.03
N GLU A 23 -8.63 11.87 19.88
CA GLU A 23 -7.58 12.87 20.06
C GLU A 23 -6.32 12.20 20.63
N ASP A 24 -6.46 11.39 21.69
CA ASP A 24 -5.34 10.65 22.29
C ASP A 24 -4.71 9.68 21.29
N TYR A 25 -5.53 8.98 20.50
CA TYR A 25 -5.03 8.10 19.45
C TYR A 25 -4.22 8.87 18.40
N ASN A 26 -4.72 10.01 17.93
CA ASN A 26 -4.04 10.82 16.94
C ASN A 26 -2.73 11.40 17.49
N ILE A 27 -2.71 11.89 18.74
CA ILE A 27 -1.50 12.34 19.43
C ILE A 27 -0.50 11.18 19.53
N PHE A 28 -0.94 9.99 19.93
CA PHE A 28 -0.07 8.82 20.01
C PHE A 28 0.54 8.47 18.65
N ILE A 29 -0.26 8.42 17.58
CA ILE A 29 0.24 8.03 16.25
C ILE A 29 1.14 9.08 15.62
N GLU A 30 0.91 10.37 15.88
CA GLU A 30 1.74 11.45 15.37
C GLU A 30 3.08 11.58 16.12
N ASN A 31 3.14 11.17 17.39
CA ASN A 31 4.34 11.28 18.22
C ASN A 31 5.08 9.95 18.45
N LYS A 32 4.51 8.81 18.04
CA LYS A 32 5.21 7.53 18.24
C LYS A 32 6.50 7.47 17.43
N GLU A 33 7.51 6.85 18.01
CA GLU A 33 8.66 6.40 17.22
C GLU A 33 8.23 5.31 16.22
N ILE A 34 9.02 5.15 15.15
CA ILE A 34 8.80 4.09 14.17
C ILE A 34 8.83 2.74 14.89
N SER A 35 7.66 2.18 15.09
CA SER A 35 7.45 0.90 15.74
C SER A 35 7.35 -0.20 14.70
N GLY A 36 7.82 -1.40 15.03
CA GLY A 36 7.54 -2.60 14.24
C GLY A 36 6.05 -3.01 14.20
N TYR A 37 5.15 -2.23 14.82
CA TYR A 37 3.71 -2.46 14.83
C TYR A 37 2.97 -1.38 14.04
N LYS A 38 1.95 -1.80 13.29
CA LYS A 38 0.96 -0.93 12.66
C LYS A 38 -0.29 -0.90 13.54
N PHE A 39 -0.83 0.29 13.78
CA PHE A 39 -2.00 0.47 14.63
C PHE A 39 -3.16 1.10 13.86
N GLU A 40 -4.38 0.70 14.17
CA GLU A 40 -5.60 1.31 13.65
C GLU A 40 -6.60 1.56 14.78
N TYR A 41 -7.41 2.60 14.62
CA TYR A 41 -8.45 2.97 15.56
C TYR A 41 -9.83 2.64 15.01
N SER A 42 -10.69 2.06 15.84
CA SER A 42 -12.10 1.83 15.52
C SER A 42 -12.93 1.90 16.80
N ASN A 43 -13.88 2.83 16.84
CA ASN A 43 -14.87 2.99 17.92
C ASN A 43 -14.26 2.93 19.34
N GLY A 44 -13.29 3.79 19.64
CA GLY A 44 -12.65 3.86 20.96
C GLY A 44 -11.63 2.76 21.23
N THR A 45 -11.44 1.82 20.31
CA THR A 45 -10.48 0.71 20.44
C THR A 45 -9.30 0.91 19.50
N VAL A 46 -8.09 0.80 20.04
CA VAL A 46 -6.84 0.77 19.28
C VAL A 46 -6.45 -0.68 19.06
N TYR A 47 -6.12 -1.04 17.82
CA TYR A 47 -5.72 -2.38 17.43
C TYR A 47 -4.29 -2.38 16.93
N ILE A 48 -3.52 -3.41 17.26
CA ILE A 48 -2.36 -3.81 16.44
C ILE A 48 -2.92 -4.55 15.24
N VAL A 49 -2.59 -4.07 14.05
CA VAL A 49 -3.18 -4.59 12.82
C VAL A 49 -2.16 -5.26 11.92
N ASP A 50 -0.89 -4.87 11.94
CA ASP A 50 0.18 -5.61 11.27
C ASP A 50 1.52 -5.40 11.97
N MET A 51 2.54 -6.15 11.53
CA MET A 51 3.90 -6.04 12.04
C MET A 51 4.90 -5.88 10.88
N CYS A 52 5.84 -4.96 11.00
CA CYS A 52 6.97 -4.80 10.08
C CYS A 52 7.93 -5.98 10.28
N THR A 53 7.83 -6.98 9.40
CA THR A 53 8.83 -8.05 9.31
C THR A 53 9.83 -7.77 8.19
N ASN A 54 10.90 -8.54 8.12
CA ASN A 54 11.88 -8.45 7.04
C ASN A 54 11.23 -8.61 5.66
N GLU A 55 10.28 -9.54 5.49
CA GLU A 55 9.60 -9.71 4.20
C GLU A 55 8.68 -8.53 3.87
N HIS A 56 8.01 -7.93 4.87
CA HIS A 56 7.21 -6.73 4.66
C HIS A 56 8.08 -5.57 4.14
N GLU A 57 9.17 -5.27 4.84
CA GLU A 57 10.08 -4.18 4.47
C GLU A 57 10.81 -4.44 3.15
N ALA A 58 11.12 -5.70 2.82
CA ALA A 58 11.69 -6.07 1.53
C ALA A 58 10.73 -5.75 0.37
N ILE A 59 9.42 -6.01 0.55
CA ILE A 59 8.42 -5.64 -0.46
C ILE A 59 8.28 -4.12 -0.55
N VAL A 60 8.23 -3.39 0.58
CA VAL A 60 8.18 -1.91 0.57
C VAL A 60 9.37 -1.33 -0.18
N THR A 61 10.57 -1.86 0.06
CA THR A 61 11.81 -1.47 -0.66
C THR A 61 11.68 -1.74 -2.16
N LEU A 62 11.13 -2.89 -2.56
CA LEU A 62 10.89 -3.20 -3.95
C LEU A 62 9.82 -2.29 -4.59
N MET A 63 8.80 -1.88 -3.84
CA MET A 63 7.83 -0.88 -4.30
C MET A 63 8.52 0.45 -4.63
N TYR A 64 9.43 0.94 -3.78
CA TYR A 64 10.24 2.12 -4.10
C TYR A 64 10.95 1.97 -5.44
N ARG A 65 11.56 0.81 -5.71
CA ARG A 65 12.24 0.56 -6.99
C ARG A 65 11.28 0.64 -8.18
N PHE A 66 10.12 -0.03 -8.13
CA PHE A 66 9.16 -0.01 -9.23
C PHE A 66 8.61 1.38 -9.52
N PHE A 67 8.29 2.15 -8.48
CA PHE A 67 7.72 3.49 -8.63
C PHE A 67 8.77 4.59 -8.85
N SER A 68 10.05 4.32 -8.59
CA SER A 68 11.15 5.25 -8.91
C SER A 68 11.53 5.25 -10.39
N ALA A 69 11.06 4.27 -11.19
CA ALA A 69 11.42 4.14 -12.60
C ALA A 69 11.16 5.42 -13.43
N HIS A 70 10.17 6.22 -13.02
CA HIS A 70 9.80 7.49 -13.66
C HIS A 70 9.98 8.70 -12.75
N SER A 71 10.64 8.53 -11.61
CA SER A 71 10.83 9.58 -10.61
C SER A 71 12.31 9.91 -10.48
N PRO A 72 12.78 11.09 -10.92
CA PRO A 72 14.14 11.52 -10.60
C PRO A 72 14.30 11.61 -9.08
N ILE A 73 15.49 11.28 -8.55
CA ILE A 73 15.77 11.42 -7.12
C ILE A 73 16.05 12.91 -6.84
N SER A 74 14.99 13.69 -6.66
CA SER A 74 15.05 15.13 -6.44
C SER A 74 13.86 15.61 -5.60
N SER A 75 14.06 16.65 -4.80
CA SER A 75 12.98 17.31 -4.06
C SER A 75 11.89 17.84 -4.99
N ASN A 76 12.23 18.16 -6.24
CA ASN A 76 11.32 18.70 -7.24
C ASN A 76 10.83 17.63 -8.23
N ALA A 77 11.02 16.35 -7.92
CA ALA A 77 10.56 15.26 -8.76
C ALA A 77 9.03 15.30 -8.90
N PRO A 78 8.48 15.16 -10.13
CA PRO A 78 7.03 15.19 -10.34
C PRO A 78 6.25 14.15 -9.53
N ILE A 79 6.90 13.04 -9.21
CA ILE A 79 6.38 11.93 -8.42
C ILE A 79 7.13 11.94 -7.09
N GLN A 80 6.40 11.78 -5.99
CA GLN A 80 6.96 11.71 -4.65
C GLN A 80 6.55 10.38 -4.01
N LEU A 81 7.51 9.66 -3.43
CA LEU A 81 7.30 8.32 -2.86
C LEU A 81 7.47 8.40 -1.35
N ARG A 82 6.54 7.82 -0.58
CA ARG A 82 6.66 7.75 0.89
C ARG A 82 6.21 6.40 1.43
N GLY A 83 6.94 5.92 2.42
CA GLY A 83 6.57 4.79 3.27
C GLY A 83 5.75 5.30 4.45
N GLN A 84 4.62 4.65 4.69
CA GLN A 84 3.73 4.93 5.83
C GLN A 84 3.36 6.41 6.10
N PRO A 85 3.02 7.24 5.09
CA PRO A 85 2.55 8.60 5.34
C PRO A 85 1.17 8.61 6.02
N LEU A 86 0.99 9.45 7.03
CA LEU A 86 -0.31 9.60 7.71
C LEU A 86 -1.33 10.35 6.85
N HIS A 87 -2.54 9.81 6.77
CA HIS A 87 -3.70 10.39 6.10
C HIS A 87 -4.90 10.45 7.04
N GLY A 88 -5.86 11.33 6.76
CA GLY A 88 -7.18 11.24 7.37
C GLY A 88 -7.87 9.96 6.92
N SER A 89 -8.48 9.23 7.87
CA SER A 89 -9.14 7.97 7.60
C SER A 89 -10.35 8.17 6.69
N PRO A 90 -10.46 7.40 5.59
CA PRO A 90 -11.67 7.38 4.77
C PRO A 90 -12.90 6.78 5.48
N ALA A 91 -12.75 6.27 6.71
CA ALA A 91 -13.85 5.78 7.53
C ALA A 91 -14.67 6.94 8.15
N GLY A 92 -14.16 8.18 8.07
CA GLY A 92 -14.73 9.35 8.75
C GLY A 92 -14.20 9.50 10.17
N GLY A 93 -14.65 10.56 10.86
CA GLY A 93 -14.36 10.76 12.28
C GLY A 93 -12.89 11.01 12.60
N SER A 94 -12.20 11.85 11.81
CA SER A 94 -10.86 12.45 12.03
C SER A 94 -9.70 11.55 12.47
N ALA A 95 -9.87 10.23 12.55
CA ALA A 95 -8.80 9.29 12.87
C ALA A 95 -7.73 9.29 11.77
N ARG A 96 -6.46 9.13 12.15
CA ARG A 96 -5.36 8.97 11.19
C ARG A 96 -5.17 7.50 10.78
N ILE A 97 -4.71 7.28 9.55
CA ILE A 97 -4.33 5.96 9.02
C ILE A 97 -3.16 6.11 8.05
N ALA A 98 -2.28 5.11 7.99
CA ALA A 98 -1.15 5.07 7.06
C ALA A 98 -1.22 3.84 6.14
N PRO A 99 -0.96 4.01 4.83
CA PRO A 99 -0.69 2.89 3.93
C PRO A 99 0.69 2.30 4.22
N ASP A 100 1.08 1.20 3.58
CA ASP A 100 2.47 0.72 3.69
C ASP A 100 3.39 1.53 2.78
N PHE A 101 2.87 1.88 1.60
CA PHE A 101 3.56 2.71 0.62
C PHE A 101 2.56 3.57 -0.16
N ALA A 102 2.97 4.79 -0.53
CA ALA A 102 2.12 5.73 -1.23
C ALA A 102 2.89 6.58 -2.24
N VAL A 103 2.20 6.93 -3.32
CA VAL A 103 2.71 7.72 -4.43
C VAL A 103 1.89 8.99 -4.57
N PHE A 104 2.58 10.11 -4.61
CA PHE A 104 2.00 11.45 -4.63
C PHE A 104 2.46 12.22 -5.87
N PRO A 105 1.63 13.11 -6.40
CA PRO A 105 2.10 14.17 -7.28
C PRO A 105 2.85 15.23 -6.47
N HIS A 106 3.84 15.86 -7.09
CA HIS A 106 4.44 17.08 -6.55
C HIS A 106 3.43 18.24 -6.58
N GLN A 107 3.50 19.14 -5.61
CA GLN A 107 2.60 20.31 -5.47
C GLN A 107 2.59 21.26 -6.69
N THR A 108 3.61 21.19 -7.55
CA THR A 108 3.65 21.95 -8.81
C THR A 108 2.62 21.44 -9.83
N TYR A 109 2.21 20.16 -9.74
CA TYR A 109 1.28 19.53 -10.67
C TYR A 109 -0.12 19.37 -10.11
N VAL A 110 -0.28 19.47 -8.78
CA VAL A 110 -1.58 19.55 -8.11
C VAL A 110 -1.49 20.75 -7.15
N PRO A 111 -2.14 21.88 -7.47
CA PRO A 111 -1.98 23.13 -6.75
C PRO A 111 -2.57 23.00 -5.34
N ASN A 112 -2.22 23.94 -4.45
CA ASN A 112 -2.88 24.02 -3.15
C ASN A 112 -4.37 24.31 -3.34
N PRO A 113 -5.24 23.72 -2.50
CA PRO A 113 -6.65 24.02 -2.58
C PRO A 113 -6.96 25.46 -2.17
N PRO A 114 -7.94 26.11 -2.83
CA PRO A 114 -8.48 27.40 -2.37
C PRO A 114 -9.06 27.32 -0.95
N VAL A 115 -9.60 26.15 -0.58
CA VAL A 115 -10.09 25.84 0.77
C VAL A 115 -9.19 24.75 1.38
N PRO A 116 -8.37 25.06 2.40
CA PRO A 116 -7.51 24.08 3.05
C PRO A 116 -8.32 22.89 3.57
N HIS A 117 -7.81 21.68 3.32
CA HIS A 117 -8.25 20.39 3.83
C HIS A 117 -9.77 20.14 3.99
N PRO A 118 -10.36 19.17 3.25
CA PRO A 118 -9.73 18.21 2.36
C PRO A 118 -9.67 18.72 0.91
N GLY A 119 -9.55 20.03 0.69
CA GLY A 119 -9.58 20.63 -0.64
C GLY A 119 -11.00 20.80 -1.19
N PRO A 120 -11.19 20.83 -2.53
CA PRO A 120 -10.28 20.40 -3.62
C PRO A 120 -9.18 21.40 -4.06
N PRO A 121 -8.03 20.90 -4.60
CA PRO A 121 -7.74 19.48 -4.74
C PRO A 121 -7.37 18.86 -3.40
N PRO A 122 -7.56 17.54 -3.23
CA PRO A 122 -7.38 16.93 -1.92
C PRO A 122 -5.97 17.04 -1.38
N SER A 123 -5.90 17.70 -0.22
CA SER A 123 -4.67 18.02 0.48
C SER A 123 -4.73 17.70 1.96
N ASP A 124 -3.55 17.61 2.58
CA ASP A 124 -3.44 17.67 4.03
C ASP A 124 -3.75 19.08 4.57
N ILE A 125 -3.73 19.21 5.91
CA ILE A 125 -3.96 20.46 6.64
C ILE A 125 -2.94 21.57 6.32
N ARG A 126 -1.82 21.24 5.67
CA ARG A 126 -0.78 22.19 5.24
C ARG A 126 -0.86 22.51 3.74
N GLY A 127 -1.86 21.98 3.04
CA GLY A 127 -2.04 22.16 1.60
C GLY A 127 -1.27 21.17 0.73
N ASN A 128 -0.49 20.23 1.28
CA ASN A 128 0.24 19.26 0.47
C ASN A 128 -0.71 18.26 -0.19
N PRO A 129 -0.51 17.90 -1.47
CA PRO A 129 -1.34 16.92 -2.15
C PRO A 129 -1.37 15.57 -1.42
N TYR A 130 -2.54 14.92 -1.42
CA TYR A 130 -2.67 13.53 -0.97
C TYR A 130 -2.21 12.49 -2.00
N ALA A 131 -1.93 11.28 -1.51
CA ALA A 131 -1.53 10.17 -2.36
C ALA A 131 -2.62 9.83 -3.37
N ARG A 132 -2.21 9.49 -4.59
CA ARG A 132 -3.09 9.05 -5.68
C ARG A 132 -2.98 7.56 -5.94
N ILE A 133 -1.85 6.95 -5.57
CA ILE A 133 -1.65 5.49 -5.60
C ILE A 133 -1.26 5.02 -4.20
N ILE A 134 -1.92 3.97 -3.73
CA ILE A 134 -1.70 3.36 -2.41
C ILE A 134 -1.29 1.89 -2.58
N CYS A 135 -0.34 1.44 -1.77
CA CYS A 135 0.00 0.03 -1.64
C CYS A 135 -0.16 -0.43 -0.18
N GLU A 136 -0.81 -1.58 0.01
CA GLU A 136 -0.95 -2.26 1.30
C GLU A 136 -0.41 -3.69 1.18
N ILE A 137 0.38 -4.10 2.17
CA ILE A 137 1.09 -5.37 2.21
C ILE A 137 0.66 -6.09 3.48
N ALA A 138 -0.20 -7.08 3.36
CA ALA A 138 -0.68 -7.85 4.51
C ALA A 138 0.11 -9.13 4.71
N MET A 139 0.64 -9.29 5.92
CA MET A 139 1.39 -10.47 6.35
C MET A 139 0.59 -11.30 7.35
N ALA A 140 0.29 -10.75 8.52
CA ALA A 140 -0.46 -11.43 9.57
C ALA A 140 -1.97 -11.29 9.37
N GLN A 141 -2.44 -10.17 8.81
CA GLN A 141 -3.86 -9.91 8.59
C GLN A 141 -4.52 -10.90 7.63
N THR A 142 -5.82 -11.12 7.82
CA THR A 142 -6.61 -11.92 6.88
C THR A 142 -6.71 -11.23 5.51
N SER A 143 -6.90 -12.03 4.45
CA SER A 143 -7.17 -11.48 3.11
C SER A 143 -8.46 -10.65 3.06
N SER A 144 -9.40 -10.85 3.98
CA SER A 144 -10.62 -10.05 4.07
C SER A 144 -10.32 -8.66 4.64
N ASN A 145 -9.49 -8.57 5.67
CA ASN A 145 -9.09 -7.29 6.27
C ASN A 145 -8.29 -6.44 5.28
N LEU A 146 -7.30 -7.04 4.60
CA LEU A 146 -6.57 -6.34 3.53
C LEU A 146 -7.53 -5.76 2.48
N LYS A 147 -8.50 -6.55 2.00
CA LYS A 147 -9.48 -6.07 1.01
C LYS A 147 -10.36 -4.96 1.57
N ALA A 148 -10.77 -5.05 2.83
CA ALA A 148 -11.57 -4.01 3.47
C ALA A 148 -10.79 -2.70 3.51
N LYS A 149 -9.50 -2.76 3.86
CA LYS A 149 -8.60 -1.62 3.88
C LYS A 149 -8.33 -1.03 2.51
N CYS A 150 -8.03 -1.86 1.50
CA CYS A 150 -7.88 -1.38 0.13
C CYS A 150 -9.16 -0.71 -0.40
N LYS A 151 -10.33 -1.26 -0.08
CA LYS A 151 -11.62 -0.64 -0.41
C LYS A 151 -11.85 0.66 0.35
N LEU A 152 -11.38 0.76 1.59
CA LEU A 152 -11.46 1.97 2.39
C LEU A 152 -10.72 3.11 1.68
N TRP A 153 -9.48 2.88 1.24
CA TRP A 153 -8.72 3.83 0.44
C TRP A 153 -9.43 4.25 -0.84
N MET A 154 -10.04 3.29 -1.56
CA MET A 154 -10.81 3.56 -2.77
C MET A 154 -12.07 4.41 -2.57
N ARG A 155 -12.52 4.66 -1.32
CA ARG A 155 -13.62 5.61 -1.05
C ARG A 155 -13.20 7.05 -1.30
N GLN A 156 -11.90 7.33 -1.24
CA GLN A 156 -11.37 8.65 -1.54
C GLN A 156 -11.38 8.87 -3.05
N SER A 157 -12.11 9.88 -3.50
CA SER A 157 -12.26 10.19 -4.92
C SER A 157 -10.93 10.53 -5.60
N TYR A 158 -9.93 10.98 -4.85
CA TYR A 158 -8.59 11.25 -5.35
C TYR A 158 -7.66 10.03 -5.38
N VAL A 159 -7.96 8.95 -4.64
CA VAL A 159 -7.15 7.73 -4.73
C VAL A 159 -7.54 6.99 -6.01
N ARG A 160 -6.65 7.03 -7.00
CA ARG A 160 -6.91 6.50 -8.33
C ARG A 160 -6.67 4.99 -8.41
N SER A 161 -5.62 4.52 -7.73
CA SER A 161 -5.18 3.13 -7.76
C SER A 161 -4.78 2.62 -6.37
N VAL A 162 -5.18 1.40 -6.03
CA VAL A 162 -4.79 0.71 -4.80
C VAL A 162 -4.31 -0.69 -5.13
N LEU A 163 -3.08 -1.02 -4.73
CA LEU A 163 -2.50 -2.36 -4.85
C LEU A 163 -2.45 -3.03 -3.46
N GLY A 164 -3.14 -4.14 -3.31
CA GLY A 164 -3.06 -4.98 -2.12
C GLY A 164 -2.26 -6.25 -2.40
N ILE A 165 -1.22 -6.50 -1.61
CA ILE A 165 -0.41 -7.73 -1.64
C ILE A 165 -0.66 -8.51 -0.35
N LYS A 166 -1.01 -9.79 -0.46
CA LYS A 166 -1.18 -10.70 0.66
C LYS A 166 -0.12 -11.79 0.60
N LEU A 167 0.69 -11.90 1.64
CA LEU A 167 1.55 -13.05 1.88
C LEU A 167 0.83 -14.02 2.80
N TYR A 168 0.68 -15.29 2.38
CA TYR A 168 0.11 -16.32 3.25
C TYR A 168 1.21 -16.96 4.11
N ASN A 169 0.79 -17.81 5.05
CA ASN A 169 1.72 -18.54 5.92
C ASN A 169 2.68 -19.39 5.09
N ILE A 170 3.92 -19.44 5.55
CA ILE A 170 4.98 -20.28 5.02
C ILE A 170 4.57 -21.75 5.16
N LYS A 171 4.90 -22.58 4.17
CA LYS A 171 4.67 -24.03 4.18
C LYS A 171 5.92 -24.77 4.65
N ASN A 172 5.74 -26.05 5.02
CA ASN A 172 6.86 -26.90 5.42
C ASN A 172 7.63 -27.50 4.23
N THR A 173 7.06 -27.44 3.02
CA THR A 173 7.69 -27.84 1.77
C THR A 173 8.67 -26.78 1.27
N ARG A 174 9.57 -27.13 0.34
CA ARG A 174 10.66 -26.27 -0.14
C ARG A 174 10.71 -26.24 -1.68
N ASN A 175 11.05 -25.08 -2.26
CA ASN A 175 10.91 -24.78 -3.70
C ASN A 175 12.18 -24.99 -4.55
N ASN A 176 13.37 -25.20 -3.96
CA ASN A 176 14.61 -25.21 -4.75
C ASN A 176 15.73 -25.99 -4.06
N PRO A 177 16.85 -26.29 -4.76
CA PRO A 177 18.03 -26.92 -4.17
C PRO A 177 18.64 -26.15 -2.99
N GLN A 178 18.38 -24.83 -2.91
CA GLN A 178 18.86 -23.91 -1.88
C GLN A 178 18.01 -23.94 -0.60
N GLY A 179 16.86 -24.62 -0.64
CA GLY A 179 16.02 -24.91 0.53
C GLY A 179 15.10 -23.78 0.96
N GLU A 180 14.68 -22.84 0.12
CA GLU A 180 13.68 -21.85 0.54
C GLU A 180 12.32 -22.50 0.78
N ARG A 181 11.61 -22.05 1.83
CA ARG A 181 10.28 -22.59 2.15
C ARG A 181 9.23 -22.07 1.19
N ASP A 182 8.31 -22.97 0.85
CA ASP A 182 7.21 -22.66 -0.05
C ASP A 182 6.24 -21.65 0.54
N ARG A 183 5.71 -20.78 -0.31
CA ARG A 183 4.76 -19.75 0.12
C ARG A 183 3.79 -19.40 -0.99
N ALA A 184 2.52 -19.29 -0.62
CA ALA A 184 1.48 -18.74 -1.48
C ALA A 184 1.36 -17.23 -1.26
N MET A 185 1.03 -16.50 -2.33
CA MET A 185 0.85 -15.05 -2.32
C MET A 185 -0.33 -14.64 -3.21
N LYS A 186 -0.82 -13.41 -3.03
CA LYS A 186 -1.91 -12.87 -3.83
C LYS A 186 -1.79 -11.36 -4.01
N ALA A 187 -1.93 -10.89 -5.23
CA ALA A 187 -2.06 -9.46 -5.52
C ALA A 187 -3.49 -9.13 -5.98
N ILE A 188 -3.97 -7.95 -5.63
CA ILE A 188 -5.25 -7.40 -6.10
C ILE A 188 -5.04 -5.93 -6.42
N LEU A 189 -5.42 -5.52 -7.63
CA LEU A 189 -5.39 -4.14 -8.05
C LEU A 189 -6.83 -3.62 -8.17
N TRP A 190 -7.08 -2.49 -7.51
CA TRP A 190 -8.29 -1.69 -7.67
C TRP A 190 -7.91 -0.39 -8.37
N ARG A 191 -8.64 -0.03 -9.43
CA ARG A 191 -8.53 1.27 -10.09
C ARG A 191 -9.92 1.83 -10.31
N GLN A 192 -10.08 3.14 -10.17
CA GLN A 192 -11.36 3.78 -10.43
C GLN A 192 -11.76 3.57 -11.90
N GLY A 193 -13.02 3.18 -12.13
CA GLY A 193 -13.55 2.97 -13.48
C GLY A 193 -13.03 1.70 -14.21
N VAL A 194 -12.24 0.86 -13.55
CA VAL A 194 -11.70 -0.39 -14.14
C VAL A 194 -12.12 -1.59 -13.29
N PRO A 195 -12.49 -2.74 -13.90
CA PRO A 195 -12.74 -3.97 -13.15
C PRO A 195 -11.53 -4.38 -12.31
N LYS A 196 -11.78 -4.85 -11.08
CA LYS A 196 -10.71 -5.34 -10.20
C LYS A 196 -9.93 -6.48 -10.86
N GLN A 197 -8.60 -6.42 -10.77
CA GLN A 197 -7.71 -7.47 -11.28
C GLN A 197 -7.07 -8.23 -10.12
N LYS A 198 -6.77 -9.51 -10.32
CA LYS A 198 -6.29 -10.41 -9.25
C LYS A 198 -5.28 -11.39 -9.79
N TRP A 199 -4.25 -11.64 -9.01
CA TRP A 199 -3.22 -12.61 -9.29
C TRP A 199 -3.00 -13.51 -8.08
N LYS A 200 -2.87 -14.82 -8.32
CA LYS A 200 -2.35 -15.77 -7.34
C LYS A 200 -0.95 -16.13 -7.80
N PHE A 201 0.03 -15.96 -6.93
CA PHE A 201 1.43 -16.21 -7.25
C PHE A 201 2.11 -16.80 -6.01
N GLY A 202 3.42 -17.00 -6.05
CA GLY A 202 4.15 -17.79 -5.07
C GLY A 202 4.57 -19.13 -5.66
N THR A 203 5.27 -19.93 -4.86
CA THR A 203 5.81 -21.22 -5.27
C THR A 203 4.76 -22.33 -5.22
N VAL A 204 3.70 -22.12 -4.44
CA VAL A 204 2.56 -23.02 -4.27
C VAL A 204 1.25 -22.24 -4.24
N ASN A 205 0.15 -22.94 -4.51
CA ASN A 205 -1.20 -22.46 -4.27
C ASN A 205 -1.47 -22.33 -2.76
N LYS A 206 -2.56 -21.62 -2.42
CA LYS A 206 -2.94 -21.38 -1.01
C LYS A 206 -3.13 -22.68 -0.20
N ASP A 207 -3.66 -23.72 -0.84
CA ASP A 207 -3.83 -25.06 -0.26
C ASP A 207 -2.52 -25.85 -0.15
N GLY A 208 -1.42 -25.37 -0.74
CA GLY A 208 -0.12 -26.04 -0.77
C GLY A 208 0.11 -26.89 -2.02
N SER A 209 -0.85 -26.98 -2.94
CA SER A 209 -0.64 -27.68 -4.21
C SER A 209 0.34 -26.91 -5.10
N PRO A 210 1.08 -27.59 -6.00
CA PRO A 210 1.97 -26.92 -6.96
C PRO A 210 1.22 -25.91 -7.83
N THR A 211 1.86 -24.79 -8.15
CA THR A 211 1.30 -23.80 -9.09
C THR A 211 1.23 -24.32 -10.53
N GLY A 212 2.09 -25.27 -10.87
CA GLY A 212 2.17 -25.87 -12.21
C GLY A 212 2.83 -24.97 -13.26
N PRO A 213 2.80 -25.36 -14.54
CA PRO A 213 3.50 -24.65 -15.62
C PRO A 213 3.02 -23.21 -15.85
N THR A 214 1.76 -22.92 -15.52
CA THR A 214 1.15 -21.60 -15.68
C THR A 214 1.33 -20.69 -14.46
N GLY A 215 2.10 -21.13 -13.46
CA GLY A 215 2.47 -20.36 -12.28
C GLY A 215 3.42 -19.19 -12.59
N CYS A 216 3.64 -18.33 -11.59
CA CYS A 216 4.61 -17.24 -11.66
C CYS A 216 6.03 -17.80 -11.54
N ASN A 217 6.56 -18.32 -12.66
CA ASN A 217 7.77 -19.13 -12.69
C ASN A 217 8.99 -18.40 -13.28
N GLY A 218 8.81 -17.20 -13.82
CA GLY A 218 9.90 -16.42 -14.39
C GLY A 218 9.60 -14.92 -14.44
N PRO A 219 10.64 -14.08 -14.60
CA PRO A 219 10.49 -12.64 -14.70
C PRO A 219 9.82 -12.24 -16.01
N ASN A 220 9.15 -11.09 -16.00
CA ASN A 220 8.51 -10.46 -17.16
C ASN A 220 7.41 -11.30 -17.83
N ASP A 221 6.83 -12.29 -17.14
CA ASP A 221 5.64 -13.00 -17.65
C ASP A 221 4.46 -12.02 -17.72
N PRO A 222 3.86 -11.76 -18.90
CA PRO A 222 2.74 -10.83 -19.04
C PRO A 222 1.53 -11.17 -18.15
N ASN A 223 1.35 -12.43 -17.75
CA ASN A 223 0.28 -12.86 -16.86
C ASN A 223 0.52 -12.42 -15.41
N TYR A 224 1.76 -12.10 -15.05
CA TYR A 224 2.20 -11.76 -13.70
C TYR A 224 2.85 -10.37 -13.60
N VAL A 225 2.74 -9.56 -14.65
CA VAL A 225 3.11 -8.15 -14.65
C VAL A 225 1.87 -7.28 -14.41
N ILE A 226 1.95 -6.41 -13.40
CA ILE A 226 0.94 -5.39 -13.13
C ILE A 226 1.41 -4.07 -13.74
N THR A 227 0.55 -3.44 -14.54
CA THR A 227 0.79 -2.10 -15.09
C THR A 227 -0.13 -1.07 -14.45
N ILE A 228 0.45 0.04 -13.99
CA ILE A 228 -0.30 1.20 -13.49
C ILE A 228 0.16 2.42 -14.28
N PRO A 229 -0.74 3.15 -14.97
CA PRO A 229 -0.37 4.36 -15.67
C PRO A 229 0.24 5.39 -14.74
N VAL A 230 1.33 6.04 -15.17
CA VAL A 230 1.94 7.15 -14.42
C VAL A 230 0.97 8.32 -14.29
N SER A 231 0.07 8.50 -15.26
CA SER A 231 -1.01 9.49 -15.21
C SER A 231 -1.96 9.32 -14.01
N ASP A 232 -2.06 8.12 -13.42
CA ASP A 232 -2.84 7.91 -12.20
C ASP A 232 -2.27 8.73 -11.02
N VAL A 233 -0.96 9.05 -11.01
CA VAL A 233 -0.31 9.88 -9.97
C VAL A 233 -0.78 11.33 -10.04
N PHE A 234 -1.14 11.80 -11.22
CA PHE A 234 -1.55 13.19 -11.47
C PHE A 234 -3.06 13.32 -11.62
N TYR A 235 -3.81 12.25 -11.29
CA TYR A 235 -5.25 12.28 -11.36
C TYR A 235 -5.79 13.34 -10.40
N ASP A 236 -6.48 14.32 -10.96
CA ASP A 236 -7.05 15.41 -10.18
C ASP A 236 -8.40 15.82 -10.77
N PRO A 237 -9.51 15.43 -10.13
CA PRO A 237 -10.83 15.69 -10.67
C PRO A 237 -11.22 17.16 -10.48
N ALA A 238 -11.80 17.77 -11.52
CA ALA A 238 -12.42 19.08 -11.39
C ALA A 238 -13.57 19.05 -10.39
N VAL A 239 -13.75 20.14 -9.64
CA VAL A 239 -14.90 20.30 -8.72
C VAL A 239 -15.58 21.62 -9.05
N PRO A 240 -16.46 21.63 -10.07
CA PRO A 240 -17.09 22.85 -10.56
C PRO A 240 -17.88 23.61 -9.49
N ALA A 241 -18.46 22.88 -8.52
CA ALA A 241 -19.25 23.46 -7.44
C ALA A 241 -18.49 24.50 -6.61
N ILE A 242 -17.15 24.45 -6.57
CA ILE A 242 -16.32 25.45 -5.90
C ILE A 242 -15.34 26.15 -6.83
N GLY A 243 -15.57 26.08 -8.15
CA GLY A 243 -14.71 26.72 -9.16
C GLY A 243 -13.32 26.09 -9.31
N TYR A 244 -13.10 24.89 -8.77
CA TYR A 244 -11.81 24.23 -8.86
C TYR A 244 -11.56 23.63 -10.26
N THR A 245 -10.51 24.11 -10.92
CA THR A 245 -10.04 23.59 -12.21
C THR A 245 -8.64 22.98 -12.04
N PRO A 246 -8.43 21.71 -12.43
CA PRO A 246 -7.13 21.07 -12.37
C PRO A 246 -6.08 21.79 -13.23
N LEU A 247 -4.81 21.68 -12.85
CA LEU A 247 -3.69 22.15 -13.66
C LEU A 247 -3.57 21.34 -14.97
N PRO A 248 -2.87 21.89 -15.99
CA PRO A 248 -2.54 21.15 -17.20
C PRO A 248 -1.85 19.81 -16.89
N PRO A 249 -1.97 18.82 -17.81
CA PRO A 249 -1.50 17.46 -17.59
C PRO A 249 0.00 17.42 -17.27
N PRO A 250 0.46 16.33 -16.61
CA PRO A 250 1.87 16.13 -16.29
C PRO A 250 2.76 16.23 -17.53
N PRO A 251 4.10 16.35 -17.35
CA PRO A 251 5.05 16.43 -18.45
C PRO A 251 4.74 15.38 -19.52
N ALA A 252 4.78 15.77 -20.81
CA ALA A 252 4.38 14.91 -21.92
C ALA A 252 5.13 13.56 -21.92
N THR A 253 6.37 13.54 -21.42
CA THR A 253 7.19 12.33 -21.22
C THR A 253 6.58 11.32 -20.26
N LEU A 254 5.74 11.75 -19.31
CA LEU A 254 5.09 10.90 -18.31
C LEU A 254 3.66 10.47 -18.71
N MET A 255 3.03 11.13 -19.69
CA MET A 255 1.62 10.87 -20.02
C MET A 255 1.34 9.44 -20.50
N ASN A 256 2.27 8.85 -21.26
CA ASN A 256 2.14 7.49 -21.78
C ASN A 256 2.98 6.45 -21.01
N ALA A 257 3.65 6.89 -19.94
CA ALA A 257 4.48 6.01 -19.12
C ALA A 257 3.61 5.11 -18.22
N VAL A 258 4.14 3.93 -17.92
CA VAL A 258 3.53 2.97 -17.00
C VAL A 258 4.55 2.52 -15.96
N PHE A 259 4.11 2.37 -14.72
CA PHE A 259 4.84 1.58 -13.73
C PHE A 259 4.64 0.11 -14.05
N ILE A 260 5.74 -0.64 -14.03
CA ILE A 260 5.78 -2.09 -14.26
C ILE A 260 6.13 -2.74 -12.93
N ILE A 261 5.22 -3.54 -12.41
CA ILE A 261 5.37 -4.26 -11.14
C ILE A 261 5.37 -5.74 -11.47
N ASP A 262 6.54 -6.37 -11.40
CA ASP A 262 6.71 -7.80 -11.65
C ASP A 262 6.46 -8.60 -10.36
N LEU A 263 5.40 -9.42 -10.37
CA LEU A 263 5.08 -10.28 -9.24
C LEU A 263 6.12 -11.39 -9.01
N TYR A 264 6.90 -11.76 -10.02
CA TYR A 264 8.01 -12.69 -9.87
C TYR A 264 9.13 -12.05 -9.04
N GLU A 265 9.48 -10.79 -9.28
CA GLU A 265 10.47 -10.08 -8.45
C GLU A 265 10.00 -9.96 -6.99
N ILE A 266 8.71 -9.67 -6.76
CA ILE A 266 8.13 -9.68 -5.41
C ILE A 266 8.28 -11.06 -4.78
N GLN A 267 7.94 -12.13 -5.52
CA GLN A 267 8.08 -13.51 -5.04
C GLN A 267 9.52 -13.79 -4.61
N GLN A 268 10.51 -13.52 -5.47
CA GLN A 268 11.92 -13.78 -5.16
C GLN A 268 12.39 -12.97 -3.94
N MET A 269 12.04 -11.69 -3.85
CA MET A 269 12.39 -10.86 -2.69
C MET A 269 11.81 -11.40 -1.39
N VAL A 270 10.56 -11.87 -1.42
CA VAL A 270 9.95 -12.52 -0.25
C VAL A 270 10.68 -13.81 0.07
N LEU A 271 10.96 -14.65 -0.91
CA LEU A 271 11.63 -15.94 -0.69
C LEU A 271 12.98 -15.77 0.00
N LEU A 272 13.79 -14.82 -0.48
CA LEU A 272 15.11 -14.47 0.08
C LEU A 272 15.03 -13.89 1.49
N SER A 273 13.93 -13.22 1.83
CA SER A 273 13.76 -12.51 3.11
C SER A 273 13.09 -13.36 4.20
N GLN A 274 12.60 -14.56 3.85
CA GLN A 274 11.95 -15.45 4.80
C GLN A 274 12.91 -15.95 5.88
N ALA A 275 12.40 -16.08 7.11
CA ALA A 275 13.08 -16.86 8.14
C ALA A 275 13.21 -18.32 7.67
N LYS A 276 14.41 -18.88 7.83
CA LYS A 276 14.75 -20.25 7.37
C LYS A 276 14.15 -21.33 8.29
#